data_AF-A0A507F5I9-F1
#
_entry.id   AF-A0A507F5I9-F1
#
_cell.length_a   1.000
_cell.length_b   1.000
_cell.length_c   1.000
_cell.angle_alpha   90.00
_cell.angle_beta   90.00
_cell.angle_gamma   90.00
#
_symmetry.space_group_name_H-M   'P 1'
#
loop_
_entity.id
_entity.type
_entity.pdbx_description
1 polymer ?
#
loop_
_entity_poly.entity_id
_entity_poly.type
_entity_poly.pdbx_seq_one_letter_code
_entity_poly.pdbx_strand_id
1 'polypeptide(L)'
;MSRFIWIGVSAKNAHDALEKRGAMNLLVAYMHATKHYLRNELGLHYDDIYPFISHLPEFAMDNPNQPDIRNLPLEISFQLGGYLMKAKEHGQIDMSQLGCMTNSLNSMIECFTGFERIRNTPLPFAYSIHLKQTLIVYLLSLPFQLVVDNKWGTIPVTLLAAFTLLGLEAIGGEIENPFGLDENDLPIDDICEMIHQEVLSIMDRPDKLDCSKWGTPWEDLSSTHAKLDEATRVLVKELTARVNSLEGDPQKLGAQREPPPFPFAEYDTRYAELQKENQLLNQLIKQYESTLEIVMSKFRSQAQSIQKEKRELQLKLERTLEEERAINTTLRTENTTLQEQLDSCIRVIREAVSMDEVDMDMVVSGMAKENETLRQMLQISGAM
;
A
#
# COMPACT_ATOMS: atom_id res chain seq x y z
N MET A 1 -8.58 -4.75 -10.36
CA MET A 1 -10.01 -4.53 -10.73
C MET A 1 -10.25 -4.60 -12.24
N SER A 2 -9.53 -3.81 -13.06
CA SER A 2 -9.69 -3.75 -14.54
C SER A 2 -9.80 -5.11 -15.23
N ARG A 3 -8.91 -6.05 -14.93
CA ARG A 3 -8.95 -7.42 -15.49
C ARG A 3 -10.19 -8.21 -15.08
N PHE A 4 -10.64 -8.08 -13.83
CA PHE A 4 -11.85 -8.76 -13.36
C PHE A 4 -13.06 -8.25 -14.13
N ILE A 5 -13.20 -6.95 -14.34
CA ILE A 5 -14.32 -6.38 -15.11
C ILE A 5 -14.20 -6.78 -16.59
N TRP A 6 -13.03 -6.60 -17.20
CA TRP A 6 -12.86 -6.82 -18.64
C TRP A 6 -12.99 -8.29 -19.06
N ILE A 7 -12.52 -9.24 -18.25
CA ILE A 7 -12.60 -10.68 -18.59
C ILE A 7 -13.80 -11.34 -17.91
N GLY A 8 -14.09 -10.95 -16.67
CA GLY A 8 -15.09 -11.62 -15.84
C GLY A 8 -16.54 -11.27 -16.17
N VAL A 9 -16.82 -10.06 -16.67
CA VAL A 9 -18.18 -9.66 -17.05
C VAL A 9 -18.50 -10.11 -18.47
N SER A 10 -19.50 -11.00 -18.60
CA SER A 10 -19.97 -11.46 -19.91
C SER A 10 -20.97 -10.46 -20.51
N ALA A 11 -20.55 -9.74 -21.55
CA ALA A 11 -21.45 -8.89 -22.34
C ALA A 11 -22.29 -9.76 -23.29
N LYS A 12 -23.62 -9.64 -23.21
CA LYS A 12 -24.56 -10.37 -24.10
C LYS A 12 -25.01 -9.48 -25.26
N ASN A 13 -25.20 -8.19 -24.99
CA ASN A 13 -25.68 -7.19 -25.95
C ASN A 13 -24.62 -6.10 -26.23
N ALA A 14 -24.81 -5.35 -27.32
CA ALA A 14 -23.99 -4.17 -27.61
C ALA A 14 -24.09 -3.12 -26.48
N HIS A 15 -25.25 -3.00 -25.84
CA HIS A 15 -25.45 -2.12 -24.69
C HIS A 15 -24.58 -2.54 -23.50
N ASP A 16 -24.59 -3.82 -23.12
CA ASP A 16 -23.74 -4.36 -22.05
C ASP A 16 -22.24 -4.11 -22.31
N ALA A 17 -21.82 -4.19 -23.58
CA ALA A 17 -20.44 -3.92 -23.97
C ALA A 17 -20.07 -2.43 -23.77
N LEU A 18 -21.02 -1.51 -24.02
CA LEU A 18 -20.85 -0.09 -23.74
C LEU A 18 -20.81 0.18 -22.24
N GLU A 19 -21.70 -0.42 -21.45
CA GLU A 19 -21.70 -0.29 -19.99
C GLU A 19 -20.40 -0.79 -19.38
N LYS A 20 -19.90 -1.93 -19.87
CA LYS A 20 -18.61 -2.48 -19.48
C LYS A 20 -17.45 -1.53 -19.79
N ARG A 21 -17.45 -0.89 -20.96
CA ARG A 21 -16.46 0.15 -21.29
C ARG A 21 -16.62 1.38 -20.39
N GLY A 22 -17.85 1.79 -20.09
CA GLY A 22 -18.15 2.85 -19.11
C GLY A 22 -17.54 2.54 -17.74
N ALA A 23 -17.75 1.33 -17.22
CA ALA A 23 -17.15 0.89 -15.95
C ALA A 23 -15.61 0.89 -15.98
N MET A 24 -14.98 0.54 -17.10
CA MET A 24 -13.52 0.65 -17.26
C MET A 24 -13.06 2.10 -17.26
N ASN A 25 -13.79 3.00 -17.94
CA ASN A 25 -13.52 4.43 -17.91
C ASN A 25 -13.66 5.02 -16.50
N LEU A 26 -14.62 4.53 -15.70
CA LEU A 26 -14.75 4.93 -14.29
C LEU A 26 -13.53 4.53 -13.45
N LEU A 27 -12.86 3.42 -13.76
CA LEU A 27 -11.59 3.09 -13.08
C LEU A 27 -10.49 4.10 -13.40
N VAL A 28 -10.42 4.60 -14.64
CA VAL A 28 -9.48 5.66 -15.03
C VAL A 28 -9.87 6.96 -14.33
N ALA A 29 -11.15 7.34 -14.39
CA ALA A 29 -11.68 8.52 -13.72
C ALA A 29 -11.40 8.51 -12.22
N TYR A 30 -11.51 7.37 -11.54
CA TYR A 30 -11.23 7.23 -10.12
C TYR A 30 -9.81 7.64 -9.76
N MET A 31 -8.83 7.30 -10.59
CA MET A 31 -7.43 7.64 -10.33
C MET A 31 -7.17 9.12 -10.54
N HIS A 32 -7.65 9.70 -11.63
CA HIS A 32 -7.54 11.15 -11.85
C HIS A 32 -8.29 11.93 -10.77
N ALA A 33 -9.49 11.50 -10.38
CA ALA A 33 -10.22 12.06 -9.26
C ALA A 33 -9.44 11.96 -7.95
N THR A 34 -8.71 10.86 -7.71
CA THR A 34 -7.88 10.70 -6.51
C THR A 34 -6.72 11.71 -6.52
N LYS A 35 -6.04 11.88 -7.66
CA LYS A 35 -4.99 12.89 -7.84
C LYS A 35 -5.51 14.30 -7.52
N HIS A 36 -6.58 14.72 -8.20
CA HIS A 36 -7.18 16.05 -8.01
C HIS A 36 -7.68 16.25 -6.58
N TYR A 37 -8.27 15.21 -5.99
CA TYR A 37 -8.68 15.25 -4.59
C TYR A 37 -7.47 15.53 -3.69
N LEU A 38 -6.36 14.78 -3.82
CA LEU A 38 -5.16 14.94 -2.98
C LEU A 38 -4.50 16.32 -3.14
N ARG A 39 -4.59 16.92 -4.33
CA ARG A 39 -4.10 18.28 -4.63
C ARG A 39 -5.04 19.42 -4.19
N ASN A 40 -6.19 19.09 -3.62
CA ASN A 40 -7.25 20.06 -3.27
C ASN A 40 -7.91 20.75 -4.47
N GLU A 41 -7.85 20.12 -5.64
CA GLU A 41 -8.44 20.58 -6.89
C GLU A 41 -9.87 20.01 -6.98
N LEU A 42 -10.80 20.65 -6.26
CA LEU A 42 -12.20 20.21 -6.21
C LEU A 42 -12.92 20.56 -7.52
N GLY A 43 -13.77 19.66 -8.02
CA GLY A 43 -14.56 19.87 -9.23
C GLY A 43 -14.63 18.64 -10.14
N LEU A 44 -15.44 18.75 -11.20
CA LEU A 44 -15.69 17.65 -12.15
C LEU A 44 -15.17 17.94 -13.56
N HIS A 45 -14.97 19.22 -13.89
CA HIS A 45 -14.67 19.70 -15.24
C HIS A 45 -13.16 19.83 -15.47
N TYR A 46 -12.43 18.75 -15.19
CA TYR A 46 -11.03 18.61 -15.58
C TYR A 46 -10.94 17.81 -16.88
N ASP A 47 -10.00 18.17 -17.75
CA ASP A 47 -9.83 17.55 -19.08
C ASP A 47 -9.53 16.05 -19.00
N ASP A 48 -8.91 15.60 -17.91
CA ASP A 48 -8.51 14.22 -17.64
C ASP A 48 -9.53 13.44 -16.79
N ILE A 49 -10.63 14.06 -16.35
CA ILE A 49 -11.73 13.41 -15.61
C ILE A 49 -13.01 13.39 -16.45
N TYR A 50 -13.44 14.55 -16.94
CA TYR A 50 -14.75 14.76 -17.51
C TYR A 50 -15.10 13.78 -18.66
N PRO A 51 -14.19 13.52 -19.63
CA PRO A 51 -14.45 12.58 -20.71
C PRO A 51 -14.75 11.14 -20.26
N PHE A 52 -14.26 10.76 -19.07
CA PHE A 52 -14.44 9.41 -18.54
C PHE A 52 -15.73 9.27 -17.73
N ILE A 53 -16.25 10.35 -17.15
CA ILE A 53 -17.47 10.34 -16.32
C ILE A 53 -18.73 10.81 -17.06
N SER A 54 -18.59 11.54 -18.17
CA SER A 54 -19.70 12.18 -18.89
C SER A 54 -20.77 11.24 -19.43
N HIS A 55 -20.48 9.93 -19.48
CA HIS A 55 -21.44 8.91 -19.91
C HIS A 55 -22.50 8.59 -18.85
N LEU A 56 -22.30 9.02 -17.60
CA LEU A 56 -23.27 8.87 -16.52
C LEU A 56 -24.21 10.07 -16.46
N PRO A 57 -25.54 9.87 -16.37
CA PRO A 57 -26.52 10.97 -16.35
C PRO A 57 -26.32 11.96 -15.20
N GLU A 58 -25.80 11.48 -14.07
CA GLU A 58 -25.59 12.29 -12.86
C GLU A 58 -24.50 13.36 -13.04
N PHE A 59 -23.50 13.09 -13.90
CA PHE A 59 -22.38 13.98 -14.18
C PHE A 59 -22.52 14.76 -15.50
N ALA A 60 -23.70 14.69 -16.14
CA ALA A 60 -23.96 15.45 -17.36
C ALA A 60 -23.99 16.96 -17.10
N MET A 61 -23.34 17.75 -17.97
CA MET A 61 -23.29 19.22 -17.89
C MET A 61 -24.66 19.90 -17.77
N ASP A 62 -25.69 19.29 -18.36
CA ASP A 62 -27.04 19.87 -18.42
C ASP A 62 -27.93 19.48 -17.22
N ASN A 63 -27.39 18.83 -16.18
CA ASN A 63 -28.16 18.42 -15.02
C ASN A 63 -28.35 19.59 -14.03
N PRO A 64 -29.57 20.14 -13.87
CA PRO A 64 -29.82 21.27 -12.95
C PRO A 64 -29.73 20.89 -11.47
N ASN A 65 -29.66 19.59 -11.14
CA ASN A 65 -29.58 19.06 -9.78
C ASN A 65 -28.23 18.39 -9.50
N GLN A 66 -27.13 18.90 -10.08
CA GLN A 66 -25.81 18.30 -9.85
C GLN A 66 -25.42 18.40 -8.36
N PRO A 67 -25.15 17.27 -7.68
CA PRO A 67 -24.80 17.30 -6.26
C PRO A 67 -23.45 18.01 -6.02
N ASP A 68 -23.31 18.67 -4.87
CA ASP A 68 -22.04 19.26 -4.41
C ASP A 68 -21.07 18.13 -4.02
N ILE A 69 -20.38 17.58 -5.02
CA ILE A 69 -19.49 16.42 -4.84
C ILE A 69 -18.15 16.89 -4.28
N ARG A 70 -17.98 16.73 -2.96
CA ARG A 70 -16.72 17.04 -2.27
C ARG A 70 -15.68 15.94 -2.38
N ASN A 71 -16.11 14.67 -2.53
CA ASN A 71 -15.23 13.51 -2.61
C ASN A 71 -15.57 12.68 -3.85
N LEU A 72 -15.06 13.15 -5.00
CA LEU A 72 -15.30 12.53 -6.30
C LEU A 72 -14.84 11.06 -6.39
N PRO A 73 -13.67 10.67 -5.83
CA PRO A 73 -13.26 9.25 -5.82
C PRO A 73 -14.28 8.33 -5.15
N LEU A 74 -14.84 8.73 -4.01
CA LEU A 74 -15.85 7.92 -3.32
C LEU A 74 -17.14 7.82 -4.12
N GLU A 75 -17.57 8.90 -4.77
CA GLU A 75 -18.76 8.88 -5.63
C GLU A 75 -18.56 7.94 -6.83
N ILE A 76 -17.40 7.99 -7.50
CA ILE A 76 -17.06 7.06 -8.58
C ILE A 76 -17.05 5.60 -8.08
N SER A 77 -16.55 5.37 -6.86
CA SER A 77 -16.57 4.03 -6.25
C SER A 77 -17.99 3.52 -5.98
N PHE A 78 -18.91 4.41 -5.61
CA PHE A 78 -20.33 4.08 -5.44
C PHE A 78 -20.97 3.68 -6.78
N GLN A 79 -20.73 4.45 -7.85
CA GLN A 79 -21.22 4.14 -9.20
C GLN A 79 -20.66 2.80 -9.71
N LEU A 80 -19.38 2.52 -9.47
CA LEU A 80 -18.76 1.22 -9.75
C LEU A 80 -19.45 0.08 -8.98
N GLY A 81 -19.73 0.28 -7.69
CA GLY A 81 -20.49 -0.68 -6.88
C GLY A 81 -21.89 -0.96 -7.45
N GLY A 82 -22.60 0.08 -7.88
CA GLY A 82 -23.91 -0.02 -8.53
C GLY A 82 -23.85 -0.83 -9.83
N TYR A 83 -22.84 -0.59 -10.67
CA TYR A 83 -22.60 -1.38 -11.88
C TYR A 83 -22.37 -2.87 -11.58
N LEU A 84 -21.60 -3.21 -10.54
CA LEU A 84 -21.36 -4.60 -10.14
C LEU A 84 -22.64 -5.32 -9.69
N MET A 85 -23.50 -4.64 -8.92
CA MET A 85 -24.80 -5.19 -8.52
C MET A 85 -25.69 -5.45 -9.73
N LYS A 86 -25.79 -4.48 -10.65
CA LYS A 86 -26.57 -4.61 -11.89
C LYS A 86 -26.06 -5.77 -12.74
N ALA A 87 -24.74 -5.92 -12.89
CA ALA A 87 -24.14 -7.02 -13.64
C ALA A 87 -24.47 -8.39 -13.03
N LYS A 88 -24.60 -8.46 -11.70
CA LYS A 88 -25.02 -9.68 -10.99
C LYS A 88 -26.48 -10.01 -11.26
N GLU A 89 -27.37 -9.01 -11.17
CA GLU A 89 -28.82 -9.18 -11.42
C GLU A 89 -29.10 -9.65 -12.85
N HIS A 90 -28.34 -9.16 -13.83
CA HIS A 90 -28.46 -9.57 -15.23
C HIS A 90 -27.78 -10.93 -15.55
N GLY A 91 -27.24 -11.60 -14.52
CA GLY A 91 -26.55 -12.88 -14.66
C GLY A 91 -25.35 -12.80 -15.61
N GLN A 92 -24.63 -11.68 -15.59
CA GLN A 92 -23.37 -11.47 -16.34
C GLN A 92 -22.15 -11.90 -15.52
N ILE A 93 -22.29 -11.95 -14.18
CA ILE A 93 -21.26 -12.38 -13.22
C ILE A 93 -21.81 -13.37 -12.18
N ASP A 94 -20.93 -14.24 -11.68
CA ASP A 94 -21.25 -15.16 -10.58
C ASP A 94 -21.03 -14.53 -9.18
N MET A 95 -21.59 -15.13 -8.13
CA MET A 95 -21.43 -14.67 -6.75
C MET A 95 -19.97 -14.68 -6.30
N SER A 96 -19.18 -15.67 -6.71
CA SER A 96 -17.74 -15.70 -6.42
C SER A 96 -17.00 -14.55 -7.09
N GLN A 97 -17.30 -14.27 -8.37
CA GLN A 97 -16.71 -13.16 -9.11
C GLN A 97 -17.09 -11.81 -8.50
N LEU A 98 -18.35 -11.64 -8.10
CA LEU A 98 -18.82 -10.46 -7.41
C LEU A 98 -18.03 -10.23 -6.11
N GLY A 99 -17.82 -11.27 -5.30
CA GLY A 99 -17.01 -11.19 -4.09
C GLY A 99 -15.57 -10.72 -4.37
N CYS A 100 -14.91 -11.26 -5.39
CA CYS A 100 -13.56 -10.84 -5.78
C CYS A 100 -13.51 -9.38 -6.28
N MET A 101 -14.52 -8.95 -7.03
CA MET A 101 -14.65 -7.58 -7.53
C MET A 101 -14.91 -6.59 -6.39
N THR A 102 -15.85 -6.90 -5.49
CA THR A 102 -16.14 -6.08 -4.31
C THR A 102 -14.91 -5.95 -3.41
N ASN A 103 -14.17 -7.04 -3.18
CA ASN A 103 -12.91 -6.97 -2.43
C ASN A 103 -11.88 -6.07 -3.11
N SER A 104 -11.74 -6.16 -4.43
CA SER A 104 -10.84 -5.28 -5.18
C SER A 104 -11.24 -3.81 -5.09
N LEU A 105 -12.55 -3.52 -5.13
CA LEU A 105 -13.11 -2.18 -4.96
C LEU A 105 -12.85 -1.65 -3.55
N ASN A 106 -13.05 -2.48 -2.52
CA ASN A 106 -12.72 -2.13 -1.14
C ASN A 106 -11.23 -1.84 -0.96
N SER A 107 -10.34 -2.63 -1.58
CA SER A 107 -8.90 -2.35 -1.55
C SER A 107 -8.54 -1.01 -2.20
N MET A 108 -9.24 -0.60 -3.26
CA MET A 108 -9.05 0.74 -3.85
C MET A 108 -9.45 1.84 -2.86
N ILE A 109 -10.61 1.69 -2.21
CA ILE A 109 -11.10 2.62 -1.18
C ILE A 109 -10.16 2.67 0.04
N GLU A 110 -9.62 1.53 0.47
CA GLU A 110 -8.63 1.45 1.54
C GLU A 110 -7.35 2.22 1.18
N CYS A 111 -6.83 2.08 -0.04
CA CYS A 111 -5.70 2.86 -0.52
C CYS A 111 -5.99 4.36 -0.53
N PHE A 112 -7.16 4.76 -1.05
CA PHE A 112 -7.60 6.16 -1.05
C PHE A 112 -7.69 6.73 0.37
N THR A 113 -8.30 5.99 1.29
CA THR A 113 -8.38 6.38 2.71
C THR A 113 -6.98 6.47 3.34
N GLY A 114 -6.04 5.63 2.92
CA GLY A 114 -4.63 5.74 3.28
C GLY A 114 -4.00 7.06 2.82
N PHE A 115 -4.27 7.49 1.58
CA PHE A 115 -3.79 8.77 1.07
C PHE A 115 -4.45 9.96 1.78
N GLU A 116 -5.77 9.88 2.06
CA GLU A 116 -6.47 10.87 2.88
C GLU A 116 -5.83 11.01 4.26
N ARG A 117 -5.45 9.89 4.89
CA ARG A 117 -4.76 9.93 6.20
C ARG A 117 -3.42 10.65 6.09
N ILE A 118 -2.58 10.29 5.11
CA ILE A 118 -1.27 10.93 4.91
C ILE A 118 -1.45 12.44 4.73
N ARG A 119 -2.39 12.85 3.89
CA ARG A 119 -2.67 14.26 3.61
C ARG A 119 -3.29 15.01 4.80
N ASN A 120 -4.23 14.39 5.51
CA ASN A 120 -5.00 15.02 6.58
C ASN A 120 -4.32 14.92 7.95
N THR A 121 -3.16 14.27 8.04
CA THR A 121 -2.30 14.28 9.23
C THR A 121 -1.00 15.06 9.00
N PRO A 122 -1.05 16.35 8.59
CA PRO A 122 0.15 17.17 8.54
C PRO A 122 0.68 17.39 9.96
N LEU A 123 1.93 17.87 10.08
CA LEU A 123 2.45 18.25 11.39
C LEU A 123 1.57 19.36 11.97
N PRO A 124 1.35 19.39 13.30
CA PRO A 124 0.58 20.46 13.90
C PRO A 124 1.15 21.82 13.50
N PHE A 125 0.33 22.68 12.91
CA PHE A 125 0.78 23.97 12.36
C PHE A 125 1.59 24.82 13.35
N ALA A 126 1.22 24.80 14.64
CA ALA A 126 1.96 25.48 15.70
C ALA A 126 3.39 24.95 15.87
N TYR A 127 3.61 23.64 15.68
CA TYR A 127 4.94 23.03 15.74
C TYR A 127 5.85 23.56 14.63
N SER A 128 5.39 23.57 13.38
CA SER A 128 6.18 24.05 12.24
C SER A 128 6.55 25.54 12.39
N ILE A 129 5.62 26.36 12.88
CA ILE A 129 5.89 27.78 13.20
C ILE A 129 6.96 27.89 14.30
N HIS A 130 6.79 27.20 15.42
CA HIS A 130 7.71 27.32 16.56
C HIS A 130 9.10 26.77 16.25
N LEU A 131 9.19 25.71 15.44
CA LEU A 131 10.45 25.18 14.95
C LEU A 131 11.22 26.25 14.17
N LYS A 132 10.56 26.91 13.20
CA LYS A 132 11.17 27.99 12.40
C LYS A 132 11.58 29.19 13.25
N GLN A 133 10.72 29.63 14.17
CA GLN A 133 11.01 30.73 15.09
C GLN A 133 12.22 30.43 15.99
N THR A 134 12.26 29.22 16.57
CA THR A 134 13.36 28.79 17.44
C THR A 134 14.67 28.69 16.67
N LEU A 135 14.63 28.16 15.45
CA LEU A 135 15.80 28.09 14.56
C LEU A 135 16.36 29.48 14.25
N ILE A 136 15.51 30.45 13.94
CA ILE A 136 15.91 31.84 13.68
C ILE A 136 16.54 32.45 14.94
N VAL A 137 15.92 32.30 16.11
CA VAL A 137 16.46 32.82 17.38
C VAL A 137 17.82 32.18 17.69
N TYR A 138 17.96 30.86 17.49
CA TYR A 138 19.21 30.15 17.64
C TYR A 138 20.30 30.70 16.71
N LEU A 139 20.04 30.83 15.42
CA LEU A 139 21.00 31.36 14.45
C LEU A 139 21.39 32.82 14.72
N LEU A 140 20.46 33.64 15.21
CA LEU A 140 20.74 35.03 15.61
C LEU A 140 21.60 35.13 16.88
N SER A 141 21.45 34.18 17.82
CA SER A 141 22.24 34.15 19.06
C SER A 141 23.64 33.55 18.90
N LEU A 142 23.80 32.60 17.98
CA LEU A 142 25.04 31.88 17.69
C LEU A 142 26.30 32.77 17.48
N PRO A 143 26.27 33.87 16.71
CA PRO A 143 27.46 34.71 16.50
C PRO A 143 27.93 35.41 17.78
N PHE A 144 27.01 35.80 18.67
CA PHE A 144 27.35 36.43 19.95
C PHE A 144 28.06 35.46 20.90
N GLN A 145 27.73 34.16 20.80
CA GLN A 145 28.39 33.11 21.58
C GLN A 145 29.82 32.84 21.09
N LEU A 146 30.01 32.77 19.76
CA LEU A 146 31.28 32.38 19.15
C LEU A 146 32.30 33.52 19.02
N VAL A 147 31.86 34.78 18.98
CA VAL A 147 32.76 35.93 18.75
C VAL A 147 33.85 36.10 19.80
N VAL A 148 33.61 35.68 21.04
CA VAL A 148 34.56 35.81 22.16
C VAL A 148 35.81 34.96 21.91
N ASP A 149 35.63 33.70 21.51
CA ASP A 149 36.73 32.75 21.32
C ASP A 149 37.31 32.80 19.89
N ASN A 150 36.44 32.97 18.88
CA ASN A 150 36.78 32.73 17.47
C ASN A 150 36.93 34.01 16.63
N LYS A 151 36.56 35.20 17.17
CA LYS A 151 36.66 36.52 16.51
C LYS A 151 36.17 36.48 15.05
N TRP A 152 37.08 36.67 14.08
CA TRP A 152 36.77 36.68 12.64
C TRP A 152 36.35 35.31 12.11
N GLY A 153 36.79 34.22 12.75
CA GLY A 153 36.38 32.85 12.41
C GLY A 153 34.90 32.57 12.68
N THR A 154 34.23 33.42 13.48
CA THR A 154 32.78 33.32 13.74
C THR A 154 31.96 33.47 12.46
N ILE A 155 32.36 34.37 11.55
CA ILE A 155 31.59 34.64 10.32
C ILE A 155 31.43 33.37 9.46
N PRO A 156 32.51 32.68 9.01
CA PRO A 156 32.35 31.48 8.20
C PRO A 156 31.69 30.32 8.96
N VAL A 157 31.92 30.19 10.27
CA VAL A 157 31.32 29.12 11.09
C VAL A 157 29.81 29.33 11.24
N THR A 158 29.37 30.54 11.58
CA THR A 158 27.95 30.87 11.69
C THR A 158 27.26 30.80 10.33
N LEU A 159 27.92 31.22 9.24
CA LEU A 159 27.38 31.07 7.89
C LEU A 159 27.18 29.59 7.52
N LEU A 160 28.16 28.74 7.82
CA LEU A 160 28.06 27.30 7.58
C LEU A 160 26.92 26.68 8.39
N ALA A 161 26.80 27.03 9.69
CA ALA A 161 25.72 26.56 10.54
C ALA A 161 24.34 27.04 10.07
N ALA A 162 24.23 28.29 9.60
CA ALA A 162 23.00 28.82 9.04
C ALA A 162 22.61 28.07 7.76
N PHE A 163 23.56 27.86 6.84
CA PHE A 163 23.32 27.10 5.62
C PHE A 163 22.83 25.67 5.92
N THR A 164 23.48 24.95 6.84
CA THR A 164 23.08 23.58 7.16
C THR A 164 21.73 23.50 7.85
N LEU A 165 21.47 24.36 8.85
CA LEU A 165 20.25 24.30 9.64
C LEU A 165 19.03 24.84 8.88
N LEU A 166 19.17 25.93 8.12
CA LEU A 166 18.09 26.43 7.26
C LEU A 166 17.84 25.49 6.08
N GLY A 167 18.90 24.89 5.51
CA GLY A 167 18.76 23.87 4.47
C GLY A 167 17.99 22.65 4.96
N LEU A 168 18.26 22.18 6.18
CA LEU A 168 17.52 21.08 6.80
C LEU A 168 16.03 21.43 7.02
N GLU A 169 15.73 22.65 7.47
CA GLU A 169 14.33 23.11 7.66
C GLU A 169 13.59 23.22 6.33
N ALA A 170 14.25 23.72 5.28
CA ALA A 170 13.67 23.81 3.94
C ALA A 170 13.34 22.42 3.37
N ILE A 171 14.28 21.47 3.44
CA ILE A 171 14.06 20.08 3.01
C ILE A 171 12.94 19.43 3.83
N GLY A 172 12.88 19.70 5.13
CA GLY A 172 11.80 19.19 5.99
C GLY A 172 10.42 19.70 5.57
N GLY A 173 10.33 20.96 5.13
CA GLY A 173 9.11 21.55 4.60
C GLY A 173 8.68 20.93 3.27
N GLU A 174 9.61 20.70 2.35
CA GLU A 174 9.32 20.05 1.06
C GLU A 174 8.84 18.59 1.24
N ILE A 175 9.39 17.85 2.20
CA ILE A 175 9.00 16.45 2.44
C ILE A 175 7.63 16.33 3.15
N GLU A 176 7.10 17.40 3.74
CA GLU A 176 5.84 17.37 4.50
C GLU A 176 4.61 17.12 3.60
N ASN A 177 4.61 17.61 2.35
CA ASN A 177 3.47 17.52 1.44
C ASN A 177 3.80 16.75 0.14
N PRO A 178 3.92 15.41 0.18
CA PRO A 178 4.41 14.61 -0.95
C PRO A 178 3.48 14.56 -2.17
N PHE A 179 2.26 15.09 -2.07
CA PHE A 179 1.26 15.08 -3.14
C PHE A 179 1.10 16.43 -3.84
N GLY A 180 1.99 17.39 -3.56
CA GLY A 180 1.95 18.72 -4.14
C GLY A 180 2.35 18.78 -5.62
N LEU A 181 2.98 19.90 -5.96
CA LEU A 181 3.45 20.25 -7.30
C LEU A 181 4.93 20.65 -7.30
N ASP A 182 5.64 20.41 -6.20
CA ASP A 182 7.07 20.73 -6.08
C ASP A 182 7.90 19.72 -6.89
N GLU A 183 9.11 20.11 -7.30
CA GLU A 183 9.98 19.24 -8.12
C GLU A 183 10.35 17.92 -7.43
N ASN A 184 10.35 17.92 -6.09
CA ASN A 184 10.69 16.77 -5.25
C ASN A 184 9.45 15.95 -4.79
N ASP A 185 8.25 16.35 -5.19
CA ASP A 185 7.02 15.63 -4.89
C ASP A 185 6.87 14.35 -5.73
N LEU A 186 5.90 13.52 -5.37
CA LEU A 186 5.60 12.31 -6.13
C LEU A 186 5.11 12.68 -7.56
N PRO A 187 5.62 12.02 -8.61
CA PRO A 187 5.18 12.24 -9.99
C PRO A 187 3.82 11.57 -10.25
N ILE A 188 2.77 12.07 -9.61
CA ILE A 188 1.42 11.48 -9.65
C ILE A 188 0.86 11.49 -11.08
N ASP A 189 1.14 12.53 -11.86
CA ASP A 189 0.67 12.62 -13.25
C ASP A 189 1.23 11.49 -14.12
N ASP A 190 2.52 11.18 -13.99
CA ASP A 190 3.16 10.08 -14.71
C ASP A 190 2.59 8.71 -14.27
N ILE A 191 2.32 8.56 -12.97
CA ILE A 191 1.70 7.35 -12.42
C ILE A 191 0.26 7.19 -12.96
N CYS A 192 -0.52 8.27 -12.98
CA CYS A 192 -1.88 8.26 -13.54
C CYS A 192 -1.88 7.88 -15.01
N GLU A 193 -0.98 8.48 -15.80
CA GLU A 193 -0.85 8.18 -17.23
C GLU A 193 -0.39 6.73 -17.48
N MET A 194 0.56 6.23 -16.69
CA MET A 194 0.98 4.84 -16.76
C MET A 194 -0.20 3.88 -16.53
N ILE A 195 -0.98 4.09 -15.47
CA ILE A 195 -2.11 3.19 -15.18
C ILE A 195 -3.24 3.38 -16.20
N HIS A 196 -3.46 4.59 -16.71
CA HIS A 196 -4.40 4.84 -17.80
C HIS A 196 -4.03 4.03 -19.05
N GLN A 197 -2.76 4.06 -19.47
CA GLN A 197 -2.27 3.24 -20.58
C GLN A 197 -2.41 1.74 -20.31
N GLU A 198 -2.15 1.28 -19.08
CA GLU A 198 -2.38 -0.11 -18.70
C GLU A 198 -3.85 -0.52 -18.85
N VAL A 199 -4.78 0.31 -18.39
CA VAL A 199 -6.23 0.06 -18.52
C VAL A 199 -6.64 0.01 -20.00
N LEU A 200 -6.19 0.97 -20.81
CA LEU A 200 -6.44 0.97 -22.25
C LEU A 200 -5.87 -0.28 -22.94
N SER A 201 -4.66 -0.69 -22.57
CA SER A 201 -4.03 -1.91 -23.11
C SER A 201 -4.80 -3.18 -22.78
N ILE A 202 -5.55 -3.19 -21.67
CA ILE A 202 -6.44 -4.30 -21.29
C ILE A 202 -7.71 -4.24 -22.15
N MET A 203 -8.26 -3.05 -22.38
CA MET A 203 -9.47 -2.84 -23.19
C MET A 203 -9.27 -3.11 -24.68
N ASP A 204 -8.05 -2.98 -25.19
CA ASP A 204 -7.71 -3.30 -26.58
C ASP A 204 -7.68 -4.81 -26.85
N ARG A 205 -7.51 -5.61 -25.79
CA ARG A 205 -7.55 -7.08 -25.89
C ARG A 205 -8.98 -7.57 -26.05
N PRO A 206 -9.20 -8.70 -26.75
CA PRO A 206 -10.51 -9.33 -26.81
C PRO A 206 -11.01 -9.64 -25.39
N ASP A 207 -12.29 -9.37 -25.17
CA ASP A 207 -12.98 -9.51 -23.89
C ASP A 207 -13.12 -10.96 -23.43
N LYS A 208 -13.04 -11.91 -24.36
CA LYS A 208 -12.96 -13.36 -24.10
C LYS A 208 -11.69 -13.94 -24.72
N LEU A 209 -10.84 -14.48 -23.86
CA LEU A 209 -9.78 -15.39 -24.29
C LEU A 209 -10.43 -16.74 -24.64
N ASP A 210 -10.16 -17.23 -25.84
CA ASP A 210 -10.64 -18.54 -26.27
C ASP A 210 -9.91 -19.64 -25.49
N CYS A 211 -10.58 -20.20 -24.47
CA CYS A 211 -10.02 -21.27 -23.64
C CYS A 211 -9.63 -22.51 -24.47
N SER A 212 -10.19 -22.70 -25.67
CA SER A 212 -9.81 -23.80 -26.55
C SER A 212 -8.43 -23.59 -27.18
N LYS A 213 -7.97 -22.34 -27.31
CA LYS A 213 -6.60 -21.99 -27.73
C LYS A 213 -5.60 -22.04 -26.57
N TRP A 214 -6.10 -22.08 -25.33
CA TRP A 214 -5.29 -22.25 -24.12
C TRP A 214 -4.93 -23.73 -23.95
N GLY A 215 -3.91 -24.21 -24.66
CA GLY A 215 -3.48 -25.61 -24.53
C GLY A 215 -2.60 -26.17 -25.64
N THR A 216 -2.45 -25.49 -26.77
CA THR A 216 -1.42 -25.82 -27.75
C THR A 216 -0.27 -24.84 -27.60
N PRO A 217 0.86 -25.21 -26.97
CA PRO A 217 2.10 -24.46 -27.13
C PRO A 217 2.32 -24.30 -28.64
N TRP A 218 2.39 -23.06 -29.14
CA TRP A 218 2.63 -22.81 -30.56
C TRP A 218 4.06 -23.21 -30.97
N GLU A 219 4.93 -23.44 -29.98
CA GLU A 219 6.27 -24.02 -30.11
C GLU A 219 6.66 -24.66 -28.77
N ASP A 220 7.44 -25.74 -28.80
CA ASP A 220 8.08 -26.25 -27.58
C ASP A 220 9.15 -25.23 -27.14
N LEU A 221 8.90 -24.54 -26.03
CA LEU A 221 9.82 -23.52 -25.50
C LEU A 221 11.20 -24.10 -25.17
N SER A 222 11.36 -25.42 -25.03
CA SER A 222 12.68 -26.04 -24.89
C SER A 222 13.57 -25.76 -26.11
N SER A 223 12.96 -25.77 -27.30
CA SER A 223 13.65 -25.49 -28.56
C SER A 223 13.97 -24.00 -28.73
N THR A 224 13.12 -23.10 -28.22
CA THR A 224 13.36 -21.65 -28.27
C THR A 224 14.48 -21.24 -27.30
N HIS A 225 14.49 -21.79 -26.07
CA HIS A 225 15.59 -21.59 -25.13
C HIS A 225 16.89 -22.20 -25.66
N ALA A 226 16.85 -23.38 -26.28
CA ALA A 226 18.03 -23.99 -26.90
C ALA A 226 18.56 -23.16 -28.09
N LYS A 227 17.68 -22.57 -28.91
CA LYS A 227 18.07 -21.64 -29.99
C LYS A 227 18.70 -20.36 -29.42
N LEU A 228 18.19 -19.84 -28.31
CA LEU A 228 18.73 -18.64 -27.66
C LEU A 228 20.09 -18.90 -26.99
N ASP A 229 20.25 -20.06 -26.34
CA ASP A 229 21.51 -20.54 -25.78
C ASP A 229 22.56 -20.81 -26.86
N GLU A 230 22.15 -21.39 -27.99
CA GLU A 230 23.06 -21.62 -29.12
C GLU A 230 23.45 -20.29 -29.78
N ALA A 231 22.50 -19.36 -29.97
CA ALA A 231 22.78 -18.03 -30.50
C ALA A 231 23.75 -17.25 -29.59
N THR A 232 23.56 -17.29 -28.28
CA THR A 232 24.49 -16.67 -27.32
C THR A 232 25.85 -17.36 -27.32
N ARG A 233 25.93 -18.69 -27.40
CA ARG A 233 27.21 -19.41 -27.55
C ARG A 233 27.96 -19.06 -28.82
N VAL A 234 27.25 -18.94 -29.96
CA VAL A 234 27.84 -18.52 -31.23
C VAL A 234 28.36 -17.10 -31.12
N LEU A 235 27.59 -16.18 -30.54
CA LEU A 235 28.00 -14.77 -30.36
C LEU A 235 29.19 -14.63 -29.41
N VAL A 236 29.22 -15.40 -28.31
CA VAL A 236 30.36 -15.51 -27.40
C VAL A 236 31.57 -16.10 -28.10
N LYS A 237 31.41 -17.09 -28.96
CA LYS A 237 32.50 -17.70 -29.73
C LYS A 237 33.04 -16.75 -30.81
N GLU A 238 32.18 -16.00 -31.48
CA GLU A 238 32.53 -14.95 -32.45
C GLU A 238 33.28 -13.81 -31.76
N LEU A 239 32.79 -13.36 -30.60
CA LEU A 239 33.45 -12.33 -29.79
C LEU A 239 34.79 -12.84 -29.25
N THR A 240 34.86 -14.07 -28.73
CA THR A 240 36.10 -14.70 -28.28
C THR A 240 37.09 -14.88 -29.45
N ALA A 241 36.62 -15.24 -30.64
CA ALA A 241 37.45 -15.35 -31.83
C ALA A 241 37.95 -13.99 -32.34
N ARG A 242 37.13 -12.94 -32.24
CA ARG A 242 37.55 -11.55 -32.49
C ARG A 242 38.55 -11.05 -31.46
N VAL A 243 38.37 -11.39 -30.19
CA VAL A 243 39.34 -11.09 -29.12
C VAL A 243 40.65 -11.82 -29.40
N ASN A 244 40.60 -13.11 -29.74
CA ASN A 244 41.80 -13.90 -30.05
C ASN A 244 42.48 -13.50 -31.38
N SER A 245 41.74 -12.97 -32.36
CA SER A 245 42.32 -12.44 -33.59
C SER A 245 42.91 -11.04 -33.41
N LEU A 246 42.41 -10.29 -32.42
CA LEU A 246 43.04 -9.07 -31.92
C LEU A 246 44.25 -9.39 -31.02
N GLU A 247 44.27 -10.53 -30.33
CA GLU A 247 45.42 -11.12 -29.62
C GLU A 247 46.33 -11.95 -30.54
N GLY A 248 46.60 -11.46 -31.75
CA GLY A 248 47.58 -12.07 -32.65
C GLY A 248 48.98 -12.12 -32.04
N ASP A 249 49.49 -13.35 -31.88
CA ASP A 249 50.88 -13.79 -31.71
C ASP A 249 51.97 -12.67 -31.71
N PRO A 250 52.59 -12.34 -30.55
CA PRO A 250 53.47 -11.18 -30.38
C PRO A 250 54.73 -11.17 -31.26
N GLN A 251 55.01 -12.24 -32.01
CA GLN A 251 56.19 -12.34 -32.88
C GLN A 251 55.96 -12.03 -34.37
N LYS A 252 54.71 -11.92 -34.85
CA LYS A 252 54.43 -11.62 -36.28
C LYS A 252 54.06 -10.17 -36.57
N LEU A 253 53.79 -9.35 -35.57
CA LEU A 253 53.50 -7.92 -35.73
C LEU A 253 54.74 -7.01 -35.75
N GLY A 254 55.95 -7.57 -35.77
CA GLY A 254 57.21 -6.81 -35.75
C GLY A 254 57.79 -6.39 -37.11
N ALA A 255 57.18 -6.77 -38.25
CA ALA A 255 57.83 -6.62 -39.56
C ALA A 255 57.20 -5.57 -40.50
N GLN A 256 56.05 -4.96 -40.19
CA GLN A 256 55.35 -4.09 -41.14
C GLN A 256 54.63 -2.86 -40.56
N ARG A 257 55.01 -2.35 -39.38
CA ARG A 257 54.56 -1.02 -38.95
C ARG A 257 55.73 -0.08 -38.81
N GLU A 258 55.69 1.01 -39.57
CA GLU A 258 56.50 2.20 -39.29
C GLU A 258 56.32 2.60 -37.82
N PRO A 259 57.40 3.01 -37.13
CA PRO A 259 57.33 3.30 -35.71
C PRO A 259 56.43 4.54 -35.48
N PRO A 260 55.45 4.49 -34.56
CA PRO A 260 54.68 5.66 -34.17
C PRO A 260 55.56 6.67 -33.40
N PRO A 261 55.16 7.95 -33.34
CA PRO A 261 56.06 9.06 -33.04
C PRO A 261 56.29 9.32 -31.53
N PHE A 262 56.33 8.30 -30.66
CA PHE A 262 56.60 8.48 -29.22
C PHE A 262 57.32 7.27 -28.56
N PRO A 263 58.05 7.47 -27.43
CA PRO A 263 58.96 6.45 -26.86
C PRO A 263 58.24 5.22 -26.26
N PHE A 264 58.74 4.03 -26.57
CA PHE A 264 58.18 2.72 -26.17
C PHE A 264 58.03 2.47 -24.65
N ALA A 265 58.78 3.15 -23.79
CA ALA A 265 58.78 2.90 -22.35
C ALA A 265 57.47 3.27 -21.64
N GLU A 266 56.69 4.18 -22.23
CA GLU A 266 55.48 4.74 -21.62
C GLU A 266 54.26 3.80 -21.76
N TYR A 267 54.28 2.92 -22.77
CA TYR A 267 53.24 1.92 -22.99
C TYR A 267 53.33 0.76 -21.99
N ASP A 268 54.51 0.21 -21.73
CA ASP A 268 54.68 -0.91 -20.78
C ASP A 268 54.29 -0.50 -19.35
N THR A 269 54.62 0.74 -18.95
CA THR A 269 54.16 1.30 -17.68
C THR A 269 52.64 1.40 -17.60
N ARG A 270 51.99 1.83 -18.70
CA ARG A 270 50.53 1.98 -18.74
C ARG A 270 49.81 0.63 -18.72
N TYR A 271 50.34 -0.38 -19.40
CA TYR A 271 49.79 -1.74 -19.35
C TYR A 271 49.94 -2.37 -17.96
N ALA A 272 51.07 -2.17 -17.28
CA ALA A 272 51.25 -2.62 -15.90
C ALA A 272 50.28 -1.92 -14.92
N GLU A 273 50.03 -0.63 -15.10
CA GLU A 273 49.03 0.12 -14.33
C GLU A 273 47.62 -0.43 -14.54
N LEU A 274 47.22 -0.65 -15.80
CA LEU A 274 45.90 -1.20 -16.15
C LEU A 274 45.69 -2.62 -15.59
N GLN A 275 46.73 -3.46 -15.56
CA GLN A 275 46.65 -4.77 -14.91
C GLN A 275 46.47 -4.64 -13.40
N LYS A 276 47.17 -3.70 -12.76
CA LYS A 276 47.04 -3.42 -11.33
C LYS A 276 45.64 -2.91 -10.99
N GLU A 277 45.08 -2.02 -11.81
CA GLU A 277 43.73 -1.49 -11.67
C GLU A 277 42.67 -2.60 -11.82
N ASN A 278 42.82 -3.49 -12.81
CA ASN A 278 41.93 -4.65 -12.96
C ASN A 278 42.02 -5.62 -11.78
N GLN A 279 43.21 -5.82 -11.21
CA GLN A 279 43.36 -6.65 -10.01
C GLN A 279 42.66 -6.03 -8.79
N LEU A 280 42.78 -4.71 -8.61
CA LEU A 280 42.08 -3.98 -7.55
C LEU A 280 40.56 -4.04 -7.74
N LEU A 281 40.08 -3.88 -8.96
CA LEU A 281 38.64 -3.98 -9.26
C LEU A 281 38.07 -5.35 -8.89
N ASN A 282 38.79 -6.43 -9.24
CA ASN A 282 38.40 -7.79 -8.88
C ASN A 282 38.41 -8.05 -7.37
N GLN A 283 39.35 -7.44 -6.63
CA GLN A 283 39.35 -7.52 -5.17
C GLN A 283 38.16 -6.78 -4.56
N LEU A 284 37.83 -5.61 -5.11
CA LEU A 284 36.69 -4.81 -4.66
C LEU A 284 35.36 -5.55 -4.91
N ILE A 285 35.19 -6.20 -6.06
CA ILE A 285 34.02 -7.05 -6.37
C ILE A 285 33.87 -8.16 -5.33
N LYS A 286 34.96 -8.88 -5.00
CA LYS A 286 34.92 -9.93 -3.96
C LYS A 286 34.54 -9.39 -2.57
N GLN A 287 34.98 -8.17 -2.23
CA GLN A 287 34.57 -7.53 -0.97
C GLN A 287 33.07 -7.18 -0.97
N TYR A 288 32.55 -6.70 -2.10
CA TYR A 288 31.12 -6.44 -2.24
C TYR A 288 30.29 -7.71 -2.12
N GLU A 289 30.68 -8.80 -2.79
CA GLU A 289 30.01 -10.10 -2.68
C GLU A 289 29.98 -10.60 -1.23
N SER A 290 31.12 -10.57 -0.54
CA SER A 290 31.21 -10.98 0.86
C SER A 290 30.35 -10.11 1.79
N THR A 291 30.34 -8.79 1.57
CA THR A 291 29.51 -7.87 2.36
C THR A 291 28.02 -8.14 2.11
N LEU A 292 27.64 -8.39 0.85
CA LEU A 292 26.27 -8.72 0.47
C LEU A 292 25.81 -10.01 1.14
N GLU A 293 26.64 -11.04 1.17
CA GLU A 293 26.32 -12.31 1.87
C GLU A 293 26.06 -12.08 3.36
N ILE A 294 26.89 -11.28 4.03
CA ILE A 294 26.71 -10.94 5.46
C ILE A 294 25.39 -10.21 5.66
N VAL A 295 25.10 -9.19 4.84
CA VAL A 295 23.87 -8.41 4.92
C VAL A 295 22.65 -9.30 4.68
N MET A 296 22.67 -10.13 3.63
CA MET A 296 21.60 -11.07 3.31
C MET A 296 21.39 -12.11 4.42
N SER A 297 22.45 -12.57 5.07
CA SER A 297 22.35 -13.47 6.22
C SER A 297 21.63 -12.81 7.41
N LYS A 298 21.94 -11.54 7.68
CA LYS A 298 21.27 -10.75 8.73
C LYS A 298 19.80 -10.52 8.41
N PHE A 299 19.47 -10.15 7.18
CA PHE A 299 18.08 -9.99 6.76
C PHE A 299 17.29 -11.29 6.90
N ARG A 300 17.86 -12.44 6.52
CA ARG A 300 17.22 -13.75 6.73
C ARG A 300 17.00 -14.05 8.21
N SER A 301 17.98 -13.78 9.07
CA SER A 301 17.86 -13.98 10.52
C SER A 301 16.80 -13.07 11.14
N GLN A 302 16.75 -11.79 10.73
CA GLN A 302 15.76 -10.82 11.20
C GLN A 302 14.34 -11.21 10.75
N ALA A 303 14.18 -11.64 9.50
CA ALA A 303 12.89 -12.13 9.00
C ALA A 303 12.38 -13.33 9.80
N GLN A 304 13.27 -14.27 10.17
CA GLN A 304 12.93 -15.40 11.04
C GLN A 304 12.54 -14.96 12.45
N SER A 305 13.25 -13.99 13.03
CA SER A 305 12.92 -13.44 14.36
C SER A 305 11.53 -12.79 14.37
N ILE A 306 11.25 -11.94 13.37
CA ILE A 306 9.94 -11.28 13.22
C ILE A 306 8.83 -12.32 13.03
N GLN A 307 9.07 -13.35 12.22
CA GLN A 307 8.09 -14.42 12.00
C GLN A 307 7.81 -15.22 13.28
N LYS A 308 8.83 -15.43 14.12
CA LYS A 308 8.69 -16.08 15.42
C LYS A 308 7.88 -15.22 16.40
N GLU A 309 8.22 -13.94 16.54
CA GLU A 309 7.50 -12.99 17.39
C GLU A 309 6.03 -12.85 16.98
N LYS A 310 5.76 -12.77 15.67
CA LYS A 310 4.39 -12.74 15.13
C LYS A 310 3.61 -14.00 15.55
N ARG A 311 4.22 -15.17 15.47
CA ARG A 311 3.58 -16.44 15.87
C ARG A 311 3.31 -16.49 17.37
N GLU A 312 4.23 -15.98 18.20
CA GLU A 312 4.02 -15.88 19.65
C GLU A 312 2.89 -14.91 20.01
N LEU A 313 2.82 -13.75 19.33
CA LEU A 313 1.73 -12.79 19.49
C LEU A 313 0.38 -13.37 19.07
N GLN A 314 0.33 -14.13 17.98
CA GLN A 314 -0.90 -14.83 17.55
C GLN A 314 -1.38 -15.83 18.60
N LEU A 315 -0.47 -16.63 19.16
CA LEU A 315 -0.83 -17.59 20.22
C LEU A 315 -1.33 -16.88 21.50
N LYS A 316 -0.76 -15.72 21.85
CA LYS A 316 -1.26 -14.91 22.98
C LYS A 316 -2.65 -14.37 22.70
N LEU A 317 -2.88 -13.86 21.48
CA LEU A 317 -4.19 -13.35 21.07
C LEU A 317 -5.27 -14.43 21.12
N GLU A 318 -4.97 -15.64 20.63
CA GLU A 318 -5.90 -16.78 20.68
C GLU A 318 -6.27 -17.16 22.11
N ARG A 319 -5.29 -17.21 23.03
CA ARG A 319 -5.55 -17.47 24.46
C ARG A 319 -6.46 -16.42 25.08
N THR A 320 -6.17 -15.14 24.88
CA THR A 320 -7.00 -14.06 25.44
C THR A 320 -8.42 -14.08 24.84
N LEU A 321 -8.54 -14.40 23.54
CA LEU A 321 -9.85 -14.54 22.91
C LEU A 321 -10.64 -15.74 23.48
N GLU A 322 -9.98 -16.86 23.77
CA GLU A 322 -10.60 -18.01 24.43
C GLU A 322 -11.07 -17.67 25.85
N GLU A 323 -10.25 -16.93 26.62
CA GLU A 323 -10.61 -16.45 27.96
C GLU A 323 -11.84 -15.52 27.91
N GLU A 324 -11.88 -14.54 27.00
CA GLU A 324 -13.04 -13.67 26.83
C GLU A 324 -14.30 -14.42 26.40
N ARG A 325 -14.16 -15.42 25.52
CA ARG A 325 -15.29 -16.27 25.13
C ARG A 325 -15.83 -17.05 26.31
N ALA A 326 -14.96 -17.64 27.13
CA ALA A 326 -15.36 -18.36 28.34
C ALA A 326 -16.15 -17.44 29.29
N ILE A 327 -15.62 -16.25 29.58
CA ILE A 327 -16.29 -15.25 30.43
C ILE A 327 -17.66 -14.86 29.85
N ASN A 328 -17.74 -14.59 28.55
CA ASN A 328 -19.01 -14.26 27.90
C ASN A 328 -20.03 -15.41 27.96
N THR A 329 -19.58 -16.66 27.84
CA THR A 329 -20.49 -17.81 28.01
C THR A 329 -21.03 -17.89 29.42
N THR A 330 -20.19 -17.71 30.44
CA THR A 330 -20.60 -17.69 31.85
C THR A 330 -21.60 -16.56 32.11
N LEU A 331 -21.29 -15.32 31.68
CA LEU A 331 -22.19 -14.18 31.83
C LEU A 331 -23.53 -14.39 31.11
N ARG A 332 -23.54 -15.06 29.95
CA ARG A 332 -24.80 -15.42 29.28
C ARG A 332 -25.60 -16.42 30.09
N THR A 333 -24.95 -17.46 30.64
CA THR A 333 -25.65 -18.45 31.48
C THR A 333 -26.22 -17.80 32.74
N GLU A 334 -25.49 -16.90 33.39
CA GLU A 334 -25.97 -16.16 34.55
C GLU A 334 -27.13 -15.22 34.21
N ASN A 335 -27.08 -14.53 33.06
CA ASN A 335 -28.19 -13.70 32.63
C ASN A 335 -29.45 -14.53 32.35
N THR A 336 -29.31 -15.72 31.74
CA THR A 336 -30.46 -16.60 31.49
C THR A 336 -31.07 -17.12 32.80
N THR A 337 -30.25 -17.51 33.78
CA THR A 337 -30.77 -17.98 35.07
C THR A 337 -31.44 -16.83 35.84
N LEU A 338 -30.88 -15.62 35.82
CA LEU A 338 -31.51 -14.44 36.44
C LEU A 338 -32.86 -14.11 35.79
N GLN A 339 -32.97 -14.22 34.46
CA GLN A 339 -34.24 -14.03 33.76
C GLN A 339 -35.28 -15.09 34.17
N GLU A 340 -34.90 -16.37 34.23
CA GLU A 340 -35.81 -17.45 34.67
C GLU A 340 -36.31 -17.25 36.11
N GLN A 341 -35.43 -16.77 37.01
CA GLN A 341 -35.79 -16.48 38.39
C GLN A 341 -36.70 -15.24 38.51
N LEU A 342 -36.45 -14.19 37.72
CA LEU A 342 -37.31 -13.01 37.68
C LEU A 342 -38.73 -13.40 37.19
N ASP A 343 -38.80 -14.22 36.14
CA ASP A 343 -40.07 -14.75 35.65
C ASP A 343 -40.79 -15.61 36.71
N SER A 344 -40.05 -16.37 37.51
CA SER A 344 -40.59 -17.12 38.65
C SER A 344 -41.20 -16.19 39.71
N CYS A 345 -40.45 -15.17 40.12
CA CYS A 345 -40.90 -14.19 41.11
C CYS A 345 -42.14 -13.42 40.62
N ILE A 346 -42.18 -13.04 39.34
CA ILE A 346 -43.35 -12.40 38.71
C ILE A 346 -44.56 -13.34 38.74
N ARG A 347 -44.39 -14.64 38.49
CA ARG A 347 -45.48 -15.64 38.60
C ARG A 347 -46.01 -15.71 40.02
N VAL A 348 -45.14 -15.83 41.02
CA VAL A 348 -45.53 -15.91 42.45
C VAL A 348 -46.28 -14.64 42.88
N ILE A 349 -45.80 -13.45 42.49
CA ILE A 349 -46.48 -12.19 42.80
C ILE A 349 -47.86 -12.12 42.12
N ARG A 350 -47.98 -12.57 40.86
CA ARG A 350 -49.26 -12.58 40.15
C ARG A 350 -50.26 -13.54 40.79
N GLU A 351 -49.79 -14.69 41.25
CA GLU A 351 -50.60 -15.68 41.98
C GLU A 351 -51.08 -15.11 43.33
N ALA A 352 -50.19 -14.45 44.08
CA ALA A 352 -50.50 -13.78 45.34
C ALA A 352 -51.59 -12.69 45.21
N VAL A 353 -51.56 -11.91 44.14
CA VAL A 353 -52.57 -10.86 43.88
C VAL A 353 -53.95 -11.45 43.56
N SER A 354 -54.02 -12.73 43.19
CA SER A 354 -55.27 -13.42 42.82
C SER A 354 -55.94 -14.22 43.95
N MET A 355 -55.34 -14.29 45.15
CA MET A 355 -55.84 -15.08 46.28
C MET A 355 -56.47 -14.20 47.39
N ASP A 356 -57.55 -14.68 48.02
CA ASP A 356 -58.19 -14.03 49.18
C ASP A 356 -57.36 -14.17 50.47
N GLU A 357 -57.54 -13.25 51.43
CA GLU A 357 -56.71 -12.93 52.62
C GLU A 357 -56.18 -14.09 53.50
N VAL A 358 -56.63 -15.33 53.34
CA VAL A 358 -56.35 -16.45 54.26
C VAL A 358 -55.04 -17.20 53.97
N ASP A 359 -54.46 -17.08 52.77
CA ASP A 359 -53.22 -17.81 52.36
C ASP A 359 -51.95 -16.92 52.23
N MET A 360 -52.00 -15.67 52.69
CA MET A 360 -50.91 -14.69 52.52
C MET A 360 -49.58 -15.13 53.17
N ASP A 361 -49.62 -15.86 54.29
CA ASP A 361 -48.41 -16.33 55.01
C ASP A 361 -47.61 -17.37 54.20
N MET A 362 -48.28 -18.20 53.39
CA MET A 362 -47.61 -19.20 52.54
C MET A 362 -46.83 -18.52 51.41
N VAL A 363 -47.41 -17.47 50.83
CA VAL A 363 -46.80 -16.65 49.79
C VAL A 363 -45.60 -15.87 50.33
N VAL A 364 -45.72 -15.24 51.51
CA VAL A 364 -44.63 -14.49 52.14
C VAL A 364 -43.43 -15.41 52.44
N SER A 365 -43.69 -16.63 52.91
CA SER A 365 -42.65 -17.65 53.12
C SER A 365 -41.98 -18.08 51.81
N GLY A 366 -42.76 -18.26 50.74
CA GLY A 366 -42.25 -18.55 49.40
C GLY A 366 -41.34 -17.45 48.85
N MET A 367 -41.77 -16.19 48.95
CA MET A 367 -40.97 -15.03 48.54
C MET A 367 -39.71 -14.85 49.39
N ALA A 368 -39.76 -15.12 50.70
CA ALA A 368 -38.59 -15.04 51.56
C ALA A 368 -37.51 -16.07 51.14
N LYS A 369 -37.93 -17.28 50.79
CA LYS A 369 -37.04 -18.34 50.32
C LYS A 369 -36.41 -18.02 48.96
N GLU A 370 -37.18 -17.48 48.02
CA GLU A 370 -36.69 -17.09 46.69
C GLU A 370 -35.70 -15.91 46.78
N ASN A 371 -35.95 -14.97 47.71
CA ASN A 371 -35.05 -13.85 48.00
C ASN A 371 -33.73 -14.31 48.67
N GLU A 372 -33.79 -15.31 49.55
CA GLU A 372 -32.60 -15.93 50.14
C GLU A 372 -31.73 -16.61 49.08
N THR A 373 -32.34 -17.33 48.13
CA THR A 373 -31.61 -17.94 47.01
C THR A 373 -30.96 -16.93 46.08
N LEU A 374 -31.60 -15.78 45.81
CA LEU A 374 -31.03 -14.70 45.01
C LEU A 374 -29.82 -14.04 45.69
N ARG A 375 -29.89 -13.84 47.01
CA ARG A 375 -28.77 -13.31 47.80
C ARG A 375 -27.56 -14.23 47.78
N GLN A 376 -27.78 -15.54 47.84
CA GLN A 376 -26.71 -16.54 47.74
C GLN A 376 -26.04 -16.53 46.35
N MET A 377 -26.82 -16.38 45.28
CA MET A 377 -26.29 -16.38 43.90
C MET A 377 -25.47 -15.13 43.57
N LEU A 378 -25.90 -13.95 44.03
CA LEU A 378 -25.19 -12.69 43.79
C LEU A 378 -23.93 -12.52 44.67
N GLN A 379 -23.56 -13.53 45.47
CA GLN A 379 -22.50 -13.45 46.48
C GLN A 379 -22.63 -12.23 47.42
N ILE A 380 -23.85 -11.71 47.60
CA ILE A 380 -24.13 -10.66 48.59
C ILE A 380 -24.26 -11.36 49.94
N SER A 381 -23.12 -11.88 50.43
CA SER A 381 -23.01 -12.40 51.78
C SER A 381 -22.97 -11.21 52.73
N GLY A 382 -24.05 -11.02 53.47
CA GLY A 382 -24.05 -10.21 54.69
C GLY A 382 -24.25 -8.71 54.50
N ALA A 383 -25.51 -8.28 54.54
CA ALA A 383 -25.87 -6.99 55.13
C ALA A 383 -27.29 -7.10 55.68
N MET A 384 -27.41 -7.71 56.86
CA MET A 384 -28.46 -7.41 57.82
C MET A 384 -27.81 -7.31 59.20
#